data_AF-A0A848MZB9-F1
#
_entry.id   AF-A0A848MZB9-F1
#
_cell.length_a   1.000
_cell.length_b   1.000
_cell.length_c   1.000
_cell.angle_alpha   90.00
_cell.angle_beta   90.00
_cell.angle_gamma   90.00
#
_symmetry.space_group_name_H-M   'P 1'
#
loop_
_entity.id
_entity.type
_entity.pdbx_description
1 polymer ?
#
loop_
_entity_poly.entity_id
_entity_poly.type
_entity_poly.pdbx_seq_one_letter_code
_entity_poly.pdbx_strand_id
1 'polypeptide(L)'
;MTEILAASSIITPLVVGVTGLIKTQMKEYKLLPVINVIAGILLGVLYAMTLAPQDLAIYAWAGAVSGLAAGGLFDLGNSVIQSEE
;
A
#
# COMPACT_ATOMS: atom_id res chain seq x y z
N MET A 1 -6.87 -12.19 11.57
CA MET A 1 -6.72 -10.74 11.85
C MET A 1 -5.30 -10.37 12.22
N THR A 2 -4.72 -10.95 13.26
CA THR A 2 -3.32 -10.68 13.66
C THR A 2 -2.34 -10.88 12.50
N GLU A 3 -2.48 -11.97 11.75
CA GLU A 3 -1.65 -12.27 10.58
C GLU A 3 -1.80 -11.26 9.45
N ILE A 4 -3.04 -10.78 9.20
CA ILE A 4 -3.31 -9.76 8.18
C ILE A 4 -2.59 -8.46 8.54
N LEU A 5 -2.68 -8.03 9.80
CA LEU A 5 -2.03 -6.80 10.26
C LEU A 5 -0.50 -6.94 10.30
N ALA A 6 0.02 -8.11 10.69
CA ALA A 6 1.45 -8.40 10.66
C ALA A 6 2.00 -8.42 9.23
N ALA A 7 1.29 -9.04 8.28
CA ALA A 7 1.68 -8.98 6.87
C ALA A 7 1.55 -7.56 6.32
N SER A 8 0.52 -6.82 6.72
CA SER A 8 0.32 -5.44 6.27
C SER A 8 1.45 -4.52 6.70
N SER A 9 1.98 -4.64 7.92
CA SER A 9 3.08 -3.78 8.37
C SER A 9 4.36 -3.97 7.54
N ILE A 10 4.57 -5.17 6.99
CA ILE A 10 5.70 -5.50 6.12
C ILE A 10 5.45 -5.02 4.68
N ILE A 11 4.21 -5.12 4.18
CA ILE A 11 3.84 -4.78 2.80
C ILE A 11 3.65 -3.26 2.63
N THR A 12 3.19 -2.55 3.66
CA THR A 12 2.87 -1.11 3.60
C THR A 12 3.98 -0.23 3.03
N PRO A 13 5.27 -0.37 3.43
CA PRO A 13 6.35 0.42 2.83
C PRO A 13 6.47 0.27 1.31
N LEU A 14 6.24 -0.95 0.78
CA LEU A 14 6.23 -1.19 -0.66
C LEU A 14 5.07 -0.46 -1.33
N VAL A 15 3.88 -0.51 -0.73
CA VAL A 15 2.69 0.16 -1.27
C VAL A 15 2.82 1.68 -1.18
N VAL A 16 3.45 2.23 -0.14
CA VAL A 16 3.79 3.66 -0.04
C VAL A 16 4.75 4.07 -1.16
N GLY A 17 5.78 3.25 -1.43
CA GLY A 17 6.68 3.48 -2.57
C GLY A 17 5.93 3.52 -3.91
N VAL A 18 5.04 2.55 -4.14
CA VAL A 18 4.19 2.53 -5.33
C VAL A 18 3.25 3.74 -5.39
N THR A 19 2.68 4.15 -4.24
CA THR A 19 1.83 5.35 -4.13
C THR A 19 2.61 6.59 -4.57
N GLY A 20 3.86 6.74 -4.11
CA GLY A 20 4.72 7.85 -4.53
C GLY A 20 4.97 7.86 -6.03
N LEU A 21 5.27 6.70 -6.63
CA LEU A 21 5.43 6.56 -8.08
C LEU A 21 4.14 6.88 -8.87
N ILE A 22 2.97 6.53 -8.35
CA ILE A 22 1.70 6.88 -8.99
C ILE A 22 1.49 8.40 -8.95
N LYS A 23 1.77 9.01 -7.79
CA LYS A 23 1.57 10.46 -7.60
C LYS A 23 2.48 11.32 -8.47
N THR A 24 3.66 10.83 -8.86
CA THR A 24 4.51 11.57 -9.83
C THR A 24 3.93 11.57 -11.25
N GLN A 25 3.10 10.59 -11.60
CA GLN A 25 2.56 10.41 -12.95
C GLN A 25 1.12 10.92 -13.12
N MET A 26 0.42 11.22 -12.02
CA MET A 26 -0.99 11.62 -12.04
C MET A 26 -1.16 13.12 -11.77
N LYS A 27 -1.96 13.79 -12.59
CA LYS A 27 -2.37 15.19 -12.38
C LYS A 27 -3.52 15.35 -11.37
N GLU A 28 -4.35 14.32 -11.20
CA GLU A 28 -5.54 14.38 -10.34
C GLU A 28 -5.49 13.31 -9.24
N TYR A 29 -5.76 13.75 -8.00
CA TYR A 29 -5.59 12.92 -6.82
C TYR A 29 -6.88 12.21 -6.36
N LYS A 30 -8.01 12.44 -7.04
CA LYS A 30 -9.34 11.95 -6.61
C LYS A 30 -9.45 10.43 -6.52
N LEU A 31 -8.72 9.70 -7.37
CA LEU A 31 -8.76 8.24 -7.44
C LEU A 31 -7.59 7.56 -6.73
N LEU A 32 -6.64 8.31 -6.17
CA LEU A 32 -5.47 7.72 -5.50
C LEU A 32 -5.80 6.73 -4.40
N PRO A 33 -6.78 6.98 -3.52
CA PRO A 33 -7.14 6.00 -2.50
C PRO A 33 -7.55 4.66 -3.12
N VAL A 34 -8.34 4.69 -4.20
CA VAL A 34 -8.79 3.48 -4.92
C VAL A 34 -7.60 2.79 -5.59
N ILE A 35 -6.73 3.56 -6.25
CA ILE A 35 -5.56 3.01 -6.94
C ILE A 35 -4.60 2.37 -5.93
N ASN A 36 -4.37 2.99 -4.77
CA ASN A 36 -3.51 2.44 -3.73
C ASN A 36 -4.06 1.13 -3.17
N VAL A 37 -5.37 1.03 -2.99
CA VAL A 37 -6.02 -0.23 -2.57
C VAL A 37 -5.83 -1.32 -3.61
N ILE A 38 -6.07 -1.01 -4.89
CA ILE A 38 -5.88 -1.96 -5.99
C ILE A 38 -4.42 -2.38 -6.07
N ALA A 39 -3.48 -1.44 -6.02
CA ALA A 39 -2.04 -1.71 -6.03
C ALA A 39 -1.61 -2.57 -4.85
N GLY A 40 -2.12 -2.27 -3.65
CA GLY A 40 -1.89 -3.06 -2.45
C GLY A 40 -2.38 -4.49 -2.59
N ILE A 41 -3.62 -4.69 -3.06
CA ILE A 41 -4.18 -6.03 -3.31
C ILE A 41 -3.34 -6.79 -4.34
N LEU A 42 -2.96 -6.15 -5.46
CA LEU A 42 -2.14 -6.77 -6.49
C LEU A 42 -0.78 -7.22 -5.95
N LEU A 43 -0.13 -6.38 -5.13
CA LEU A 43 1.13 -6.74 -4.48
C LEU A 43 0.97 -7.88 -3.47
N GLY A 44 -0.10 -7.86 -2.66
CA GLY A 44 -0.41 -8.93 -1.72
C GLY A 44 -0.68 -10.26 -2.42
N VAL A 45 -1.46 -10.24 -3.50
CA VAL A 45 -1.73 -11.42 -4.33
C VAL A 45 -0.44 -11.94 -4.98
N LEU A 46 0.38 -11.05 -5.56
CA LEU A 46 1.65 -11.42 -6.17
C LEU A 46 2.60 -12.07 -5.16
N TYR A 47 2.66 -11.52 -3.94
CA TYR A 47 3.44 -12.10 -2.85
C TYR A 47 2.95 -13.51 -2.53
N ALA A 48 1.65 -13.70 -2.29
CA ALA A 48 1.13 -15.02 -1.96
C ALA A 48 1.35 -16.03 -3.09
N MET A 49 1.09 -15.67 -4.34
CA MET A 49 1.28 -16.58 -5.47
C MET A 49 2.73 -17.08 -5.62
N THR A 50 3.71 -16.29 -5.20
CA THR A 50 5.14 -16.61 -5.36
C THR A 50 5.78 -17.24 -4.13
N LEU A 51 5.33 -16.85 -2.93
CA LEU A 51 5.99 -17.19 -1.67
C LEU A 51 5.10 -17.95 -0.68
N ALA A 52 3.79 -17.71 -0.69
CA ALA A 52 2.85 -18.33 0.26
C ALA A 52 1.50 -18.65 -0.39
N PRO A 53 1.44 -19.63 -1.32
CA PRO A 53 0.24 -19.86 -2.13
C PRO A 53 -0.97 -20.29 -1.29
N GLN A 54 -0.74 -20.97 -0.17
CA GLN A 54 -1.80 -21.39 0.76
C GLN A 54 -2.47 -20.23 1.51
N ASP A 55 -1.81 -19.07 1.59
CA ASP A 55 -2.25 -17.91 2.39
C ASP A 55 -2.77 -16.75 1.53
N LEU A 56 -3.20 -17.04 0.30
CA LEU A 56 -3.63 -16.05 -0.69
C LEU A 56 -4.63 -15.03 -0.13
N ALA A 57 -5.64 -15.50 0.59
CA ALA A 57 -6.66 -14.63 1.18
C ALA A 57 -6.06 -13.67 2.23
N ILE A 58 -5.14 -14.17 3.07
CA ILE A 58 -4.50 -13.37 4.12
C ILE A 58 -3.68 -12.24 3.50
N TYR A 59 -2.85 -12.56 2.50
CA TYR A 59 -2.00 -11.57 1.84
C TYR A 59 -2.77 -10.61 0.93
N ALA A 60 -3.86 -11.05 0.29
CA ALA A 60 -4.74 -10.14 -0.46
C ALA A 60 -5.38 -9.10 0.47
N TRP A 61 -5.90 -9.53 1.63
CA TRP A 61 -6.43 -8.61 2.64
C TRP A 61 -5.35 -7.71 3.24
N ALA A 62 -4.17 -8.25 3.53
CA ALA A 62 -3.03 -7.47 4.03
C ALA A 62 -2.60 -6.40 3.02
N GLY A 63 -2.63 -6.73 1.73
CA GLY A 63 -2.44 -5.81 0.62
C GLY A 63 -3.47 -4.69 0.59
N ALA A 64 -4.76 -5.01 0.70
CA ALA A 64 -5.84 -4.02 0.76
C ALA A 64 -5.66 -3.03 1.93
N VAL A 65 -5.37 -3.54 3.12
CA VAL A 65 -5.12 -2.71 4.32
C VAL A 65 -3.89 -1.83 4.13
N SER A 66 -2.82 -2.37 3.56
CA SER A 66 -1.60 -1.63 3.24
C SER A 66 -1.86 -0.51 2.23
N GLY A 67 -2.71 -0.74 1.23
CA GLY A 67 -3.11 0.28 0.26
C GLY A 67 -3.90 1.42 0.86
N LEU A 68 -4.83 1.13 1.78
CA LEU A 68 -5.54 2.17 2.54
C LEU A 68 -4.57 2.98 3.41
N ALA A 69 -3.61 2.32 4.07
CA ALA A 69 -2.61 2.98 4.91
C ALA A 69 -1.64 3.85 4.08
N ALA A 70 -1.27 3.41 2.88
CA ALA A 70 -0.23 4.03 2.08
C ALA A 70 -0.54 5.47 1.67
N GLY A 71 -1.80 5.78 1.34
CA GLY A 71 -2.21 7.15 1.00
C GLY A 71 -2.00 8.12 2.17
N GLY A 72 -2.48 7.73 3.36
CA GLY A 72 -2.32 8.53 4.58
C GLY A 72 -0.85 8.67 5.00
N LEU A 73 -0.07 7.59 4.94
CA LEU A 73 1.36 7.61 5.28
C LEU A 73 2.17 8.48 4.31
N PHE A 74 1.86 8.42 3.01
CA PHE A 74 2.53 9.25 2.02
C PHE A 74 2.28 10.74 2.27
N ASP A 75 1.02 11.11 2.48
CA ASP A 75 0.64 12.51 2.71
C ASP A 75 1.25 13.04 4.01
N LEU A 76 1.26 12.21 5.07
CA LEU A 76 1.91 12.53 6.33
C LEU A 76 3.43 12.75 6.14
N GLY A 77 4.12 11.82 5.49
CA GLY A 77 5.56 11.93 5.24
C GLY A 77 5.92 13.18 4.43
N ASN A 78 5.13 13.50 3.39
CA ASN A 78 5.32 14.70 2.59
C ASN A 78 5.12 15.99 3.41
N SER A 79 4.13 16.01 4.31
CA SER A 79 3.86 17.18 5.17
C SER A 79 4.98 17.47 6.17
N VAL A 80 5.62 16.43 6.70
CA VAL A 80 6.75 16.57 7.63
C VAL A 80 7.96 17.18 6.91
N ILE A 81 8.29 16.68 5.72
CA ILE A 81 9.43 17.19 4.94
C ILE A 81 9.27 18.67 4.59
N GLN A 82 8.06 19.10 4.17
CA GLN A 82 7.81 20.51 3.84
C GLN A 82 7.82 21.45 5.04
N SER A 83 7.62 20.94 6.27
CA SER A 83 7.63 21.77 7.47
C SER A 83 9.03 22.14 7.98
N GLU A 84 10.06 21.45 7.50
CA GLU A 84 11.47 21.69 7.86
C GLU A 84 12.21 22.60 6.87
N GLU A 85 11.58 22.98 5.75
CA GLU A 85 12.12 23.88 4.71
C GLU A 85 11.65 25.33 4.90
#